data_AF-A0A645ILY8-F1
#
_entry.id   AF-A0A645ILY8-F1
#
_cell.length_a   1.000
_cell.length_b   1.000
_cell.length_c   1.000
_cell.angle_alpha   90.00
_cell.angle_beta   90.00
_cell.angle_gamma   90.00
#
_symmetry.space_group_name_H-M   'P 1'
#
loop_
_entity.id
_entity.type
_entity.pdbx_description
1 polymer ?
#
loop_
_entity_poly.entity_id
_entity_poly.type
_entity_poly.pdbx_seq_one_letter_code
_entity_poly.pdbx_strand_id
1 'polypeptide(L)'
;MLLFTKWDRFSRNAGDAYQMINQLRILDVAPEAIEQPLDLTIPENKIMLAFYLAAPEVENDRRVLNIFHGMRRARKEGRYMATAPLGYVNKMTEDKKKYIALHEIEAPILKWAFEQIATSNFNTEQIWKQAKKKANGIG
;
A
#
# COMPACT_ATOMS: atom_id res chain seq x y z
N MET A 1 20.01 -23.06 20.60
CA MET A 1 18.67 -23.35 20.05
C MET A 1 17.87 -22.05 19.98
N LEU A 2 17.23 -21.76 18.85
CA LEU A 2 16.41 -20.57 18.63
C LEU A 2 14.97 -21.02 18.37
N LEU A 3 14.05 -20.66 19.26
CA LEU A 3 12.63 -21.01 19.15
C LEU A 3 11.80 -19.83 18.64
N PHE A 4 10.87 -20.11 17.74
CA PHE A 4 9.89 -19.15 17.24
C PHE A 4 8.56 -19.86 16.96
N THR A 5 7.49 -19.13 16.68
CA THR A 5 6.15 -19.73 16.58
C THR A 5 5.94 -20.51 15.28
N LYS A 6 6.25 -19.93 14.11
CA LYS A 6 6.07 -20.51 12.76
C LYS A 6 7.17 -20.06 11.80
N TRP A 7 7.43 -20.82 10.74
CA TRP A 7 8.42 -20.46 9.72
C TRP A 7 8.12 -19.14 8.99
N ASP A 8 6.84 -18.76 8.88
CA ASP A 8 6.38 -17.44 8.41
C ASP A 8 6.78 -16.26 9.33
N ARG A 9 7.35 -16.52 10.52
CA ARG A 9 7.89 -15.48 11.42
C ARG A 9 9.41 -15.44 11.42
N PHE A 10 10.07 -16.40 10.79
CA PHE A 10 11.51 -16.52 10.78
C PHE A 10 12.17 -15.57 9.77
N SER A 11 11.53 -15.36 8.61
CA SER A 11 12.02 -14.47 7.56
C SER A 11 10.87 -13.87 6.75
N ARG A 12 11.16 -12.76 6.06
CA ARG A 12 10.23 -12.09 5.14
C ARG A 12 10.23 -12.67 3.73
N ASN A 13 11.29 -13.38 3.35
CA ASN A 13 11.44 -14.04 2.07
C ASN A 13 12.10 -15.42 2.27
N ALA A 14 11.94 -16.31 1.30
CA ALA A 14 12.57 -17.62 1.35
C ALA A 14 14.11 -17.53 1.26
N GLY A 15 14.64 -16.60 0.46
CA GLY A 15 16.08 -16.44 0.24
C GLY A 15 16.88 -16.11 1.51
N ASP A 16 16.48 -15.05 2.22
CA ASP A 16 17.12 -14.62 3.47
C ASP A 16 16.90 -15.66 4.57
N ALA A 17 15.79 -16.41 4.52
CA ALA A 17 15.57 -17.52 5.45
C ALA A 17 16.66 -18.58 5.32
N TYR A 18 16.95 -19.02 4.09
CA TYR A 18 18.02 -20.00 3.86
C TYR A 18 19.40 -19.46 4.24
N GLN A 19 19.65 -18.18 3.98
CA GLN A 19 20.90 -17.53 4.39
C GLN A 19 21.05 -17.52 5.91
N MET A 20 19.99 -17.14 6.64
CA MET A 20 19.99 -17.10 8.10
C MET A 20 20.12 -18.51 8.71
N ILE A 21 19.44 -19.51 8.17
CA ILE A 21 19.59 -20.92 8.61
C ILE A 21 21.05 -21.38 8.44
N ASN A 22 21.70 -21.03 7.33
CA ASN A 22 23.10 -21.36 7.12
C ASN A 22 24.02 -20.64 8.13
N GLN A 23 23.75 -19.37 8.45
CA GLN A 23 24.50 -18.63 9.46
C GLN A 23 24.33 -19.24 10.86
N LEU A 24 23.10 -19.56 11.25
CA LEU A 24 22.81 -20.21 12.53
C LEU A 24 23.50 -21.58 12.63
N ARG A 25 23.55 -22.36 11.53
CA ARG A 25 24.27 -23.63 11.48
C ARG A 25 25.78 -23.47 11.70
N ILE A 26 26.39 -22.42 11.15
CA ILE A 26 27.82 -22.11 11.39
C ILE A 26 28.08 -21.78 12.87
N LEU A 27 27.09 -21.18 13.54
CA LEU A 27 27.14 -20.81 14.96
C LEU A 27 26.67 -21.93 15.90
N ASP A 28 26.43 -23.14 15.39
CA ASP A 28 25.90 -24.28 16.15
C ASP A 28 24.54 -24.00 16.84
N VAL A 29 23.70 -23.17 16.19
CA VAL A 29 22.35 -22.84 16.64
C VAL A 29 21.33 -23.46 15.69
N ALA A 30 20.45 -24.31 16.24
CA ALA A 30 19.30 -24.86 15.50
C ALA A 30 18.07 -23.92 15.62
N PRO A 31 17.50 -23.44 14.49
CA PRO A 31 16.21 -22.77 14.46
C PRO A 31 15.06 -23.78 14.47
N GLU A 32 14.11 -23.63 15.40
CA GLU A 32 12.94 -24.50 15.53
C GLU A 32 11.64 -23.71 15.67
N ALA A 33 10.62 -24.13 14.92
CA ALA A 33 9.28 -23.57 15.00
C ALA A 33 8.39 -24.41 15.93
N ILE A 34 7.79 -23.78 16.94
CA ILE A 34 6.96 -24.44 17.96
C ILE A 34 5.73 -25.10 17.33
N GLU A 35 5.06 -24.41 16.41
CA GLU A 35 3.84 -24.93 15.77
C GLU A 35 4.14 -25.80 14.53
N GLN A 36 5.37 -25.76 14.01
CA GLN A 36 5.80 -26.43 12.78
C GLN A 36 7.17 -27.09 12.98
N PRO A 37 7.32 -28.02 13.94
CA PRO A 37 8.61 -28.64 14.22
C PRO A 37 9.09 -29.39 12.98
N LEU A 38 10.33 -29.13 12.58
CA LEU A 38 10.97 -29.77 11.44
C LEU A 38 12.37 -30.23 11.83
N ASP A 39 12.62 -31.52 11.65
CA ASP A 39 13.96 -32.08 11.80
C ASP A 39 14.76 -31.85 10.50
N LEU A 40 15.67 -30.89 10.50
CA LEU A 40 16.46 -30.53 9.32
C LEU A 40 17.57 -31.54 8.99
N THR A 41 17.78 -32.56 9.84
CA THR A 41 18.69 -33.67 9.51
C THR A 41 18.10 -34.60 8.45
N ILE A 42 16.77 -34.67 8.37
CA ILE A 42 16.03 -35.44 7.37
C ILE A 42 15.94 -34.63 6.07
N PRO A 43 16.47 -35.14 4.93
CA PRO A 43 16.47 -34.41 3.66
C PRO A 43 15.08 -33.98 3.18
N GLU A 44 14.06 -34.80 3.37
CA GLU A 44 12.68 -34.57 2.96
C GLU A 44 12.06 -33.34 3.64
N ASN A 45 12.45 -33.06 4.88
CA ASN A 45 11.96 -31.90 5.63
C ASN A 45 12.42 -30.57 5.03
N LYS A 46 13.45 -30.56 4.17
CA LYS A 46 13.84 -29.35 3.42
C LYS A 46 12.77 -28.94 2.40
N ILE A 47 12.00 -29.89 1.87
CA ILE A 47 10.87 -29.61 0.97
C ILE A 47 9.74 -28.94 1.76
N MET A 48 9.44 -29.46 2.96
CA MET A 48 8.43 -28.86 3.84
C MET A 48 8.82 -27.46 4.30
N LEU A 49 10.09 -27.25 4.63
CA LEU A 49 10.62 -25.93 4.91
C LEU A 49 10.43 -24.97 3.72
N ALA A 50 10.77 -25.40 2.50
CA ALA A 50 10.57 -24.60 1.29
C ALA A 50 9.10 -24.19 1.12
N PHE A 51 8.18 -25.13 1.35
CA PHE A 51 6.75 -24.85 1.30
C PHE A 51 6.31 -23.82 2.34
N TYR A 52 6.74 -23.96 3.61
CA TYR A 52 6.37 -23.00 4.65
C TYR A 52 6.94 -21.60 4.43
N LEU A 53 8.11 -21.49 3.82
CA LEU A 53 8.73 -20.20 3.50
C LEU A 53 8.09 -19.53 2.27
N ALA A 54 7.68 -20.32 1.26
CA ALA A 54 7.14 -19.78 0.02
C ALA A 54 5.61 -19.57 0.03
N ALA A 55 4.86 -20.38 0.78
CA ALA A 55 3.39 -20.31 0.79
C ALA A 55 2.82 -18.93 1.18
N PRO A 56 3.34 -18.22 2.21
CA PRO A 56 2.88 -16.88 2.56
C PRO A 56 3.14 -15.85 1.45
N GLU A 57 4.27 -15.97 0.75
CA GLU A 57 4.64 -15.09 -0.37
C GLU A 57 3.67 -15.28 -1.55
N VAL A 58 3.41 -16.53 -1.93
CA VAL A 58 2.47 -16.87 -3.01
C VAL A 58 1.05 -16.38 -2.69
N GLU A 59 0.59 -16.56 -1.45
CA GLU A 59 -0.73 -16.07 -1.02
C GLU A 59 -0.81 -14.53 -1.05
N ASN A 60 0.27 -13.85 -0.68
CA ASN A 60 0.35 -12.39 -0.78
C ASN A 60 0.30 -11.93 -2.25
N ASP A 61 1.04 -12.57 -3.15
CA ASP A 61 1.01 -12.28 -4.59
C ASP A 61 -0.39 -12.50 -5.17
N ARG A 62 -1.05 -13.58 -4.76
CA ARG A 62 -2.44 -13.85 -5.16
C ARG A 62 -3.38 -12.75 -4.68
N ARG A 63 -3.22 -12.26 -3.46
CA ARG A 63 -3.98 -11.13 -2.90
C ARG A 63 -3.74 -9.85 -3.68
N VAL A 64 -2.49 -9.54 -4.03
CA VAL A 64 -2.13 -8.37 -4.84
C VAL A 64 -2.83 -8.43 -6.22
N LEU A 65 -2.82 -9.58 -6.89
CA LEU A 65 -3.53 -9.78 -8.15
C LEU A 65 -5.04 -9.54 -8.02
N ASN A 66 -5.66 -10.08 -6.97
CA ASN A 66 -7.08 -9.90 -6.72
C ASN A 66 -7.43 -8.41 -6.48
N ILE A 67 -6.61 -7.70 -5.70
CA ILE A 67 -6.76 -6.26 -5.48
C ILE A 67 -6.63 -5.51 -6.82
N PHE A 68 -5.62 -5.83 -7.63
CA PHE A 68 -5.41 -5.20 -8.92
C PHE A 68 -6.59 -5.41 -9.87
N HIS A 69 -7.09 -6.64 -10.00
CA HIS A 69 -8.25 -6.96 -10.81
C HIS A 69 -9.52 -6.27 -10.30
N GLY A 70 -9.75 -6.24 -8.98
CA GLY A 70 -10.85 -5.52 -8.35
C GLY A 70 -10.81 -4.03 -8.64
N MET A 71 -9.64 -3.40 -8.47
CA MET A 71 -9.42 -1.97 -8.76
C MET A 71 -9.63 -1.63 -10.23
N ARG A 72 -9.20 -2.51 -11.15
CA ARG A 72 -9.42 -2.34 -12.59
C ARG A 72 -10.89 -2.47 -12.97
N ARG A 73 -11.61 -3.45 -12.40
CA ARG A 73 -13.05 -3.62 -12.60
C ARG A 73 -13.82 -2.40 -12.08
N ALA A 74 -13.54 -1.95 -10.87
CA ALA A 74 -14.16 -0.76 -10.28
C ALA A 74 -13.97 0.49 -11.16
N ARG A 75 -12.76 0.69 -11.72
CA ARG A 75 -12.50 1.79 -12.67
C ARG A 75 -13.35 1.68 -13.94
N LYS A 76 -13.50 0.46 -14.50
CA LYS A 76 -14.36 0.23 -15.69
C LYS A 76 -15.83 0.50 -15.43
N GLU A 77 -16.30 0.30 -14.20
CA GLU A 77 -17.67 0.64 -13.76
C GLU A 77 -17.86 2.14 -13.45
N GLY A 78 -16.84 2.96 -13.71
CA GLY A 78 -16.87 4.40 -13.47
C GLY A 78 -16.73 4.78 -11.99
N ARG A 79 -16.13 3.93 -11.16
CA ARG A 79 -15.82 4.25 -9.75
C ARG A 79 -14.47 4.95 -9.66
N TYR A 80 -14.38 5.96 -8.80
CA TYR A 80 -13.12 6.64 -8.50
C TYR A 80 -12.48 6.01 -7.26
N MET A 81 -11.38 5.28 -7.47
CA MET A 81 -10.77 4.43 -6.42
C MET A 81 -9.49 5.03 -5.80
N ALA A 82 -8.97 6.13 -6.35
CA ALA A 82 -7.77 6.80 -5.87
C ALA A 82 -8.11 7.95 -4.91
N THR A 83 -7.09 8.59 -4.36
CA THR A 83 -7.21 9.86 -3.66
C THR A 83 -7.77 10.93 -4.61
N ALA A 84 -8.75 11.70 -4.14
CA ALA A 84 -9.32 12.81 -4.88
C ALA A 84 -8.22 13.86 -5.20
N PRO A 85 -8.22 14.47 -6.40
CA PRO A 85 -7.34 15.58 -6.70
C PRO A 85 -7.65 16.80 -5.81
N LEU A 86 -6.70 17.73 -5.71
CA LEU A 86 -6.90 18.99 -4.99
C LEU A 86 -8.18 19.71 -5.46
N GLY A 87 -8.98 20.24 -4.52
CA GLY A 87 -10.27 20.84 -4.85
C GLY A 87 -11.43 19.83 -4.96
N TYR A 88 -11.17 18.53 -4.77
CA TYR A 88 -12.20 17.49 -4.77
C TYR A 88 -12.12 16.63 -3.50
N VAL A 89 -13.23 15.97 -3.17
CA VAL A 89 -13.34 15.03 -2.05
C VAL A 89 -13.89 13.69 -2.53
N ASN A 90 -13.38 12.60 -1.96
CA ASN A 90 -13.93 11.27 -2.19
C ASN A 90 -15.30 11.16 -1.48
N LYS A 91 -16.36 10.89 -2.24
CA LYS A 91 -17.70 10.59 -1.72
C LYS A 91 -18.16 9.20 -2.15
N MET A 92 -19.22 8.73 -1.52
CA MET A 92 -19.84 7.43 -1.80
C MET A 92 -21.36 7.61 -1.88
N THR A 93 -21.98 7.06 -2.91
CA THR A 93 -23.45 7.06 -3.04
C THR A 93 -24.08 6.04 -2.10
N GLU A 94 -25.40 6.09 -1.93
CA GLU A 94 -26.17 5.09 -1.17
C GLU A 94 -25.92 3.66 -1.71
N ASP A 95 -25.76 3.52 -3.03
CA ASP A 95 -25.39 2.27 -3.72
C ASP A 95 -23.91 1.84 -3.52
N LYS A 96 -23.17 2.48 -2.61
CA LYS A 96 -21.74 2.23 -2.35
C LYS A 96 -20.82 2.47 -3.55
N LYS A 97 -21.24 3.30 -4.51
CA LYS A 97 -20.40 3.71 -5.65
C LYS A 97 -19.49 4.85 -5.21
N LYS A 98 -18.17 4.64 -5.26
CA LYS A 98 -17.17 5.67 -4.96
C LYS A 98 -17.02 6.66 -6.12
N TYR A 99 -17.04 7.95 -5.83
CA TYR A 99 -16.89 9.03 -6.80
C TYR A 99 -16.17 10.24 -6.17
N ILE A 100 -15.90 11.27 -6.97
CA ILE A 100 -15.35 12.55 -6.50
C ILE A 100 -16.41 13.65 -6.63
N ALA A 101 -16.48 14.51 -5.62
CA ALA A 101 -17.32 15.71 -5.62
C ALA A 101 -16.44 16.94 -5.34
N LEU A 102 -16.92 18.13 -5.71
CA LEU A 102 -16.21 19.37 -5.43
C LEU A 102 -16.09 19.58 -3.91
N HIS A 103 -14.90 19.97 -3.46
CA HIS A 103 -14.68 20.42 -2.09
C HIS A 103 -15.28 21.82 -1.92
N GLU A 104 -16.08 22.04 -0.88
CA GLU A 104 -16.83 23.30 -0.68
C GLU A 104 -15.93 24.53 -0.63
N ILE A 105 -14.80 24.46 0.09
CA ILE A 105 -13.84 25.57 0.23
C ILE A 105 -12.76 25.56 -0.87
N GLU A 106 -12.09 24.44 -1.10
CA GLU A 106 -10.93 24.40 -2.01
C GLU A 106 -11.33 24.55 -3.49
N ALA A 107 -12.47 24.00 -3.92
CA ALA A 107 -12.84 24.01 -5.33
C ALA A 107 -13.11 25.43 -5.88
N PRO A 108 -13.86 26.30 -5.18
CA PRO A 108 -14.03 27.70 -5.61
C PRO A 108 -12.71 28.47 -5.69
N ILE A 109 -11.79 28.24 -4.75
CA ILE A 109 -10.48 28.90 -4.73
C ILE A 109 -9.64 28.44 -5.92
N LEU A 110 -9.63 27.15 -6.21
CA LEU A 110 -8.91 26.57 -7.33
C LEU A 110 -9.45 27.08 -8.67
N LYS A 111 -10.77 27.15 -8.82
CA LYS A 111 -11.43 27.74 -10.00
C LYS A 111 -11.05 29.20 -10.17
N TRP A 112 -11.13 30.01 -9.10
CA TRP A 112 -10.74 31.41 -9.13
C TRP A 112 -9.27 31.59 -9.53
N ALA A 113 -8.36 30.79 -8.97
CA ALA A 113 -6.94 30.86 -9.29
C ALA A 113 -6.67 30.53 -10.77
N PHE A 114 -7.34 29.52 -11.32
CA PHE A 114 -7.25 29.16 -12.75
C PHE A 114 -7.71 30.31 -13.66
N GLU A 115 -8.84 30.93 -13.34
CA GLU A 115 -9.37 32.08 -14.08
C GLU A 115 -8.40 33.27 -14.03
N GLN A 116 -7.82 33.60 -12.86
CA GLN A 116 -6.85 34.70 -12.75
C GLN A 116 -5.56 34.48 -13.55
N ILE A 117 -5.08 33.22 -13.60
CA ILE A 117 -3.92 32.86 -14.42
C ILE A 117 -4.25 33.05 -15.90
N ALA A 118 -5.45 32.61 -16.32
CA ALA A 118 -5.88 32.73 -17.71
C ALA A 118 -5.99 34.21 -18.16
N THR A 119 -6.46 35.11 -17.30
CA THR A 119 -6.52 36.55 -17.61
C THR A 119 -5.13 37.20 -17.72
N SER A 120 -4.07 36.60 -17.16
CA SER A 120 -2.68 37.09 -17.19
C SER A 120 -2.45 38.48 -16.56
N ASN A 121 -3.40 39.00 -15.77
CA ASN A 121 -3.29 40.31 -15.10
C ASN A 121 -2.31 40.32 -13.93
N PHE A 122 -2.09 39.17 -13.29
CA PHE A 122 -1.22 39.03 -12.12
C PHE A 122 -0.18 37.95 -12.37
N ASN A 123 0.99 38.10 -11.74
CA ASN A 123 1.97 37.01 -11.75
C ASN A 123 1.49 35.83 -10.88
N THR A 124 2.01 34.64 -11.14
CA THR A 124 1.57 33.41 -10.45
C THR A 124 1.79 33.47 -8.93
N GLU A 125 2.82 34.18 -8.48
CA GLU A 125 3.14 34.32 -7.04
C GLU A 125 2.10 35.20 -6.31
N GLN A 126 1.65 36.28 -6.94
CA GLN A 126 0.59 37.16 -6.42
C GLN A 126 -0.74 36.41 -6.33
N ILE A 127 -1.07 35.63 -7.36
CA ILE A 127 -2.28 34.79 -7.37
C ILE A 127 -2.22 33.75 -6.25
N TRP A 128 -1.06 33.11 -6.03
CA TRP A 128 -0.87 32.16 -4.93
C TRP A 128 -1.05 32.81 -3.55
N LYS A 129 -0.44 33.99 -3.32
CA LYS A 129 -0.61 34.75 -2.07
C LYS A 129 -2.08 35.09 -1.79
N GLN A 130 -2.83 35.46 -2.82
CA GLN A 130 -4.27 35.76 -2.71
C GLN A 130 -5.10 34.49 -2.46
N ALA A 131 -4.82 33.40 -3.17
CA ALA A 131 -5.48 32.11 -2.96
C ALA A 131 -5.28 31.59 -1.53
N LYS A 132 -4.06 31.74 -0.97
CA LYS A 132 -3.75 31.36 0.41
C LYS A 132 -4.53 32.20 1.44
N LYS A 133 -4.69 33.51 1.21
CA LYS A 133 -5.54 34.36 2.06
C LYS A 133 -7.00 33.91 2.06
N LYS A 134 -7.53 33.59 0.87
CA LYS A 134 -8.90 33.05 0.71
C LYS A 134 -9.08 31.70 1.42
N ALA A 135 -8.09 30.81 1.32
CA ALA A 135 -8.12 29.51 1.99
C ALA A 135 -8.12 29.62 3.53
N ASN A 136 -7.47 30.64 4.07
CA ASN A 136 -7.41 30.90 5.51
C ASN A 136 -8.61 31.70 6.05
N GLY A 137 -9.61 32.03 5.21
CA GLY A 137 -10.77 32.81 5.63
C GLY A 137 -10.49 34.29 5.94
N ILE A 138 -9.37 34.85 5.45
CA ILE A 138 -8.98 36.26 5.70
C ILE A 138 -9.38 37.15 4.50
N GLY A 139 -10.61 36.98 4.00
CA GLY A 139 -11.11 37.78 2.88
C GLY A 139 -12.55 37.46 2.53
#